data_AF-A0A381SVN5-F1
#
_entry.id   AF-A0A381SVN5-F1
#
_cell.length_a   1.000
_cell.length_b   1.000
_cell.length_c   1.000
_cell.angle_alpha   90.00
_cell.angle_beta   90.00
_cell.angle_gamma   90.00
#
_symmetry.space_group_name_H-M   'P 1'
#
loop_
_entity.id
_entity.type
_entity.pdbx_description
1 polymer ?
#
loop_
_entity_poly.entity_id
_entity_poly.type
_entity_poly.pdbx_seq_one_letter_code
_entity_poly.pdbx_strand_id
1 'polypeptide(L)'
;AGSDEECNKRAIEARQIFVSSNPLGLLTVPGYDPMEWKDSGQCKDCFLPAFDYRPKMSAQYALALTDFSTEEPLRFRYGFIGSSDNHQARPGTGYKESKRKLNTESRVDMESQTGRNFMNPRLSDPKLPLAQKLDLGPDSELGCYGIQCSKVTLPVQSERASSFLYTGGLVAAHVESRNREEIWGALNSREVYATSGERILLWFDLVNHPDGSTVPMGAETEMSSSPKFQVKALGAQKQLPGCSPIDNENLSSKVLERLCRGECFNPSDERKNISRIEVIRIRPQVYEGEPINALIEDPWRIFECEPSQEGCQVEFIDEQFEGSSREIVYYVRAVQEPTEAINASGLDCELDQNGRCIKVNLCGDSNGKGTGDCLSLTEERAWSSPIFVKFNSSSL
;
A
#
# COMPACT_ATOMS: atom_id res chain seq x y z
N ALA A 1 -33.72 -4.14 -24.65
CA ALA A 1 -32.76 -3.03 -24.46
C ALA A 1 -32.67 -2.29 -25.80
N GLY A 2 -32.54 -0.96 -25.80
CA GLY A 2 -32.73 -0.11 -27.00
C GLY A 2 -31.72 -0.34 -28.14
N SER A 3 -31.78 0.52 -29.17
CA SER A 3 -30.77 0.54 -30.23
C SER A 3 -29.39 0.93 -29.68
N ASP A 4 -28.31 0.63 -30.41
CA ASP A 4 -26.94 1.00 -30.04
C ASP A 4 -26.80 2.52 -29.81
N GLU A 5 -27.50 3.33 -30.60
CA GLU A 5 -27.53 4.78 -30.46
C GLU A 5 -28.13 5.21 -29.11
N GLU A 6 -29.28 4.61 -28.74
CA GLU A 6 -29.93 4.90 -27.46
C GLU A 6 -29.07 4.41 -26.27
N CYS A 7 -28.44 3.25 -26.39
CA CYS A 7 -27.52 2.73 -25.38
C CYS A 7 -26.30 3.66 -25.19
N ASN A 8 -25.71 4.15 -26.28
CA ASN A 8 -24.59 5.08 -26.23
C ASN A 8 -24.99 6.43 -25.60
N LYS A 9 -26.17 6.96 -25.96
CA LYS A 9 -26.72 8.18 -25.37
C LYS A 9 -26.88 8.04 -23.86
N ARG A 10 -27.50 6.93 -23.39
CA ARG A 10 -27.67 6.65 -21.96
C ARG A 10 -26.35 6.44 -21.23
N ALA A 11 -25.36 5.80 -21.87
CA ALA A 11 -24.04 5.61 -21.28
C ALA A 11 -23.31 6.95 -21.05
N ILE A 12 -23.42 7.89 -21.99
CA ILE A 12 -22.87 9.25 -21.84
C ILE A 12 -23.57 9.98 -20.69
N GLU A 13 -24.90 9.95 -20.66
CA GLU A 13 -25.69 10.56 -19.60
C GLU A 13 -25.36 9.95 -18.22
N ALA A 14 -25.26 8.62 -18.12
CA ALA A 14 -24.94 7.91 -16.89
C ALA A 14 -23.55 8.31 -16.35
N ARG A 15 -22.52 8.39 -17.20
CA ARG A 15 -21.19 8.85 -16.80
C ARG A 15 -21.25 10.28 -16.26
N GLN A 16 -22.01 11.15 -16.92
CA GLN A 16 -22.07 12.54 -16.50
C GLN A 16 -22.84 12.73 -15.19
N ILE A 17 -23.94 12.00 -14.99
CA ILE A 17 -24.66 11.98 -13.72
C ILE A 17 -23.74 11.42 -12.61
N PHE A 18 -23.07 10.30 -12.85
CA PHE A 18 -22.17 9.68 -11.88
C PHE A 18 -21.08 10.65 -11.40
N VAL A 19 -20.38 11.31 -12.33
CA VAL A 19 -19.30 12.26 -12.00
C VAL A 19 -19.84 13.52 -11.33
N SER A 20 -20.97 14.05 -11.80
CA SER A 20 -21.60 15.25 -11.21
C SER A 20 -22.13 14.98 -9.80
N SER A 21 -22.39 13.73 -9.45
CA SER A 21 -22.84 13.30 -8.13
C SER A 21 -21.69 12.84 -7.22
N ASN A 22 -20.42 13.05 -7.56
CA ASN A 22 -19.28 12.67 -6.69
C ASN A 22 -19.40 13.29 -5.28
N PRO A 23 -19.20 12.52 -4.18
CA PRO A 23 -18.74 11.13 -4.10
C PRO A 23 -19.85 10.06 -4.14
N LEU A 24 -21.10 10.44 -4.39
CA LEU A 24 -22.28 9.59 -4.38
C LEU A 24 -22.59 8.94 -5.74
N GLY A 25 -21.68 8.99 -6.71
CA GLY A 25 -21.92 8.52 -8.09
C GLY A 25 -22.49 7.11 -8.16
N LEU A 26 -22.07 6.18 -7.30
CA LEU A 26 -22.59 4.80 -7.31
C LEU A 26 -24.10 4.73 -7.08
N LEU A 27 -24.66 5.69 -6.33
CA LEU A 27 -26.10 5.75 -6.05
C LEU A 27 -26.94 6.08 -7.30
N THR A 28 -26.29 6.53 -8.37
CA THR A 28 -26.94 6.91 -9.62
C THR A 28 -27.14 5.73 -10.58
N VAL A 29 -26.66 4.53 -10.21
CA VAL A 29 -26.70 3.31 -11.04
C VAL A 29 -27.58 2.26 -10.35
N PRO A 30 -28.89 2.16 -10.67
CA PRO A 30 -29.82 1.22 -10.03
C PRO A 30 -29.49 -0.24 -10.34
N GLY A 31 -29.66 -1.12 -9.35
CA GLY A 31 -29.36 -2.55 -9.49
C GLY A 31 -27.87 -2.83 -9.72
N TYR A 32 -27.00 -2.01 -9.11
CA TYR A 32 -25.56 -2.19 -9.10
C TYR A 32 -25.16 -3.65 -8.86
N ASP A 33 -24.33 -4.19 -9.74
CA ASP A 33 -23.72 -5.50 -9.59
C ASP A 33 -22.20 -5.34 -9.49
N PRO A 34 -21.57 -5.71 -8.36
CA PRO A 34 -20.12 -5.59 -8.16
C PRO A 34 -19.27 -6.21 -9.27
N MET A 35 -19.75 -7.28 -9.91
CA MET A 35 -19.01 -8.00 -10.94
C MET A 35 -18.99 -7.23 -12.26
N GLU A 36 -20.02 -6.42 -12.55
CA GLU A 36 -20.13 -5.63 -13.78
C GLU A 36 -19.14 -4.45 -13.81
N TRP A 37 -18.66 -4.02 -12.65
CA TRP A 37 -17.67 -2.94 -12.51
C TRP A 37 -16.24 -3.37 -12.81
N LYS A 38 -16.00 -4.69 -12.93
CA LYS A 38 -14.72 -5.24 -13.35
C LYS A 38 -13.57 -4.65 -12.51
N ASP A 39 -12.50 -4.19 -13.12
CA ASP A 39 -11.33 -3.57 -12.48
C ASP A 39 -11.42 -2.03 -12.41
N SER A 40 -12.61 -1.46 -12.56
CA SER A 40 -12.81 0.00 -12.53
C SER A 40 -12.34 0.60 -11.20
N GLY A 41 -11.65 1.74 -11.28
CA GLY A 41 -11.14 2.48 -10.12
C GLY A 41 -9.87 1.90 -9.49
N GLN A 42 -9.36 0.76 -9.97
CA GLN A 42 -8.23 0.08 -9.32
C GLN A 42 -6.89 0.41 -10.00
N CYS A 43 -5.83 0.49 -9.20
CA CYS A 43 -4.47 0.52 -9.71
C CYS A 43 -4.07 -0.89 -10.19
N LYS A 44 -3.56 -1.00 -11.42
CA LYS A 44 -3.33 -2.29 -12.08
C LYS A 44 -1.89 -2.79 -11.98
N ASP A 45 -0.97 -1.89 -11.70
CA ASP A 45 0.48 -2.08 -11.64
C ASP A 45 1.06 -1.72 -10.27
N CYS A 46 0.19 -1.49 -9.28
CA CYS A 46 0.58 -1.24 -7.90
C CYS A 46 0.76 -2.55 -7.11
N PHE A 47 1.71 -2.54 -6.17
CA PHE A 47 1.79 -3.57 -5.13
C PHE A 47 0.68 -3.39 -4.09
N LEU A 48 -0.11 -4.45 -3.87
CA LEU A 48 -1.18 -4.52 -2.87
C LEU A 48 -1.92 -3.19 -2.68
N PRO A 49 -2.55 -2.63 -3.74
CA PRO A 49 -3.06 -1.28 -3.72
C PRO A 49 -4.22 -1.11 -2.75
N ALA A 50 -4.43 0.12 -2.27
CA ALA A 50 -5.70 0.47 -1.66
C ALA A 50 -6.84 0.34 -2.69
N PHE A 51 -7.99 -0.14 -2.22
CA PHE A 51 -9.21 -0.14 -3.03
C PHE A 51 -9.58 1.28 -3.46
N ASP A 52 -9.95 1.45 -4.73
CA ASP A 52 -10.24 2.76 -5.33
C ASP A 52 -9.10 3.79 -5.16
N TYR A 53 -7.87 3.34 -5.41
CA TYR A 53 -6.65 4.13 -5.27
C TYR A 53 -6.74 5.50 -5.95
N ARG A 54 -6.34 6.55 -5.22
CA ARG A 54 -6.31 7.93 -5.71
C ARG A 54 -4.85 8.34 -5.95
N PRO A 55 -4.43 8.60 -7.21
CA PRO A 55 -3.03 8.87 -7.52
C PRO A 55 -2.40 10.04 -6.75
N LYS A 56 -3.17 11.09 -6.42
CA LYS A 56 -2.71 12.25 -5.65
C LYS A 56 -2.60 12.00 -4.13
N MET A 57 -2.91 10.80 -3.66
CA MET A 57 -2.86 10.40 -2.25
C MET A 57 -1.65 9.49 -1.96
N SER A 58 -0.64 9.48 -2.82
CA SER A 58 0.57 8.69 -2.64
C SER A 58 1.63 9.45 -1.83
N ALA A 59 2.46 8.71 -1.09
CA ALA A 59 3.63 9.30 -0.41
C ALA A 59 4.57 9.99 -1.41
N GLN A 60 4.73 9.42 -2.61
CA GLN A 60 5.58 9.99 -3.66
C GLN A 60 5.03 11.32 -4.19
N TYR A 61 3.72 11.42 -4.39
CA TYR A 61 3.07 12.66 -4.79
C TYR A 61 3.28 13.74 -3.74
N ALA A 62 3.10 13.40 -2.46
CA ALA A 62 3.36 14.32 -1.36
C ALA A 62 4.84 14.76 -1.30
N LEU A 63 5.81 13.83 -1.45
CA LEU A 63 7.24 14.17 -1.47
C LEU A 63 7.66 15.01 -2.67
N ALA A 64 6.95 14.91 -3.80
CA ALA A 64 7.18 15.76 -4.97
C ALA A 64 6.52 17.15 -4.83
N LEU A 65 5.42 17.26 -4.09
CA LEU A 65 4.68 18.51 -3.90
C LEU A 65 5.49 19.52 -3.07
N THR A 66 5.37 20.80 -3.40
CA THR A 66 5.91 21.91 -2.59
C THR A 66 4.83 22.97 -2.41
N ASP A 67 4.69 23.47 -1.18
CA ASP A 67 3.82 24.60 -0.86
C ASP A 67 4.62 25.90 -0.95
N PHE A 68 4.20 26.79 -1.84
CA PHE A 68 4.84 28.07 -2.14
C PHE A 68 4.12 29.27 -1.47
N SER A 69 3.23 29.02 -0.51
CA SER A 69 2.47 30.08 0.17
C SER A 69 3.30 30.94 1.14
N THR A 70 4.51 30.50 1.48
CA THR A 70 5.47 31.17 2.37
C THR A 70 6.74 31.56 1.63
N GLU A 71 7.52 32.50 2.20
CA GLU A 71 8.81 32.93 1.61
C GLU A 71 9.78 31.76 1.42
N GLU A 72 9.86 30.88 2.42
CA GLU A 72 10.56 29.60 2.34
C GLU A 72 9.56 28.49 1.98
N PRO A 73 9.73 27.79 0.84
CA PRO A 73 8.77 26.76 0.43
C PRO A 73 8.71 25.60 1.43
N LEU A 74 7.49 25.15 1.76
CA LEU A 74 7.26 24.04 2.68
C LEU A 74 7.18 22.71 1.92
N ARG A 75 7.82 21.68 2.49
CA ARG A 75 7.87 20.33 1.92
C ARG A 75 7.61 19.29 3.00
N PHE A 76 7.06 18.15 2.59
CA PHE A 76 6.92 17.02 3.49
C PHE A 76 8.26 16.36 3.78
N ARG A 77 8.49 16.04 5.05
CA ARG A 77 9.69 15.35 5.55
C ARG A 77 9.32 14.06 6.26
N TYR A 78 8.78 13.12 5.49
CA TYR A 78 8.25 11.87 6.02
C TYR A 78 9.34 10.87 6.38
N GLY A 79 9.07 10.08 7.43
CA GLY A 79 9.62 8.74 7.60
C GLY A 79 8.59 7.71 7.17
N PHE A 80 9.02 6.59 6.62
CA PHE A 80 8.13 5.53 6.17
C PHE A 80 7.99 4.45 7.24
N ILE A 81 6.74 4.17 7.62
CA ILE A 81 6.40 3.13 8.59
C ILE A 81 5.33 2.22 7.99
N GLY A 82 5.44 0.92 8.26
CA GLY A 82 4.36 -0.03 8.04
C GLY A 82 3.54 -0.14 9.31
N SER A 83 2.24 -0.37 9.16
CA SER A 83 1.36 -0.61 10.31
C SER A 83 0.35 -1.69 9.97
N SER A 84 -0.02 -2.44 11.00
CA SER A 84 -1.11 -3.40 10.96
C SER A 84 -2.28 -2.80 11.70
N ASP A 85 -3.37 -2.49 10.99
CA ASP A 85 -4.67 -2.26 11.61
C ASP A 85 -5.59 -3.43 11.25
N ASN A 86 -5.72 -4.36 12.19
CA ASN A 86 -6.93 -5.15 12.26
C ASN A 86 -7.67 -4.76 13.55
N HIS A 87 -8.96 -4.51 13.46
CA HIS A 87 -9.82 -4.19 14.59
C HIS A 87 -10.03 -5.41 15.54
N GLN A 88 -9.12 -6.39 15.54
CA GLN A 88 -9.08 -7.57 16.42
C GLN A 88 -8.01 -7.40 17.51
N ALA A 89 -7.31 -6.25 17.52
CA ALA A 89 -6.18 -5.98 18.40
C ALA A 89 -5.07 -7.04 18.26
N ARG A 90 -4.80 -7.49 17.02
CA ARG A 90 -3.73 -8.45 16.71
C ARG A 90 -2.66 -7.75 15.89
N PRO A 91 -1.59 -7.22 16.51
CA PRO A 91 -0.54 -6.54 15.76
C PRO A 91 0.29 -7.54 14.94
N GLY A 92 0.76 -7.09 13.78
CA GLY A 92 1.77 -7.78 12.98
C GLY A 92 1.32 -9.11 12.40
N THR A 93 0.26 -9.12 11.59
CA THR A 93 -0.30 -10.35 11.02
C THR A 93 0.34 -10.83 9.73
N GLY A 94 1.22 -10.03 9.11
CA GLY A 94 1.80 -10.33 7.79
C GLY A 94 3.02 -11.25 7.78
N TYR A 95 3.35 -11.94 8.88
CA TYR A 95 4.43 -12.95 8.85
C TYR A 95 3.96 -14.33 8.38
N LYS A 96 2.65 -14.61 8.42
CA LYS A 96 2.04 -15.88 7.97
C LYS A 96 0.70 -15.61 7.27
N GLU A 97 0.66 -15.97 6.00
CA GLU A 97 -0.49 -15.74 5.11
C GLU A 97 -1.50 -16.88 5.24
N SER A 98 -2.25 -16.86 6.35
CA SER A 98 -3.30 -17.83 6.65
C SER A 98 -4.43 -17.20 7.45
N LYS A 99 -5.57 -17.89 7.54
CA LYS A 99 -6.70 -17.49 8.39
C LYS A 99 -7.13 -16.04 8.09
N ARG A 100 -7.47 -15.76 6.83
CA ARG A 100 -7.87 -14.44 6.32
C ARG A 100 -8.83 -13.69 7.24
N LYS A 101 -9.87 -14.35 7.74
CA LYS A 101 -10.88 -13.75 8.65
C LYS A 101 -10.30 -13.30 10.01
N LEU A 102 -9.17 -13.87 10.42
CA LEU A 102 -8.45 -13.53 11.65
C LEU A 102 -7.39 -12.46 11.42
N ASN A 103 -6.61 -12.62 10.34
CA ASN A 103 -5.38 -11.87 10.09
C ASN A 103 -5.59 -10.61 9.22
N THR A 104 -6.81 -10.39 8.75
CA THR A 104 -7.24 -9.22 7.96
C THR A 104 -8.60 -8.69 8.46
N GLU A 105 -9.09 -7.60 7.87
CA GLU A 105 -10.44 -7.05 8.12
C GLU A 105 -11.59 -7.78 7.40
N SER A 106 -11.33 -8.94 6.81
CA SER A 106 -12.30 -9.75 6.06
C SER A 106 -13.39 -10.43 6.93
N ARG A 107 -14.08 -9.67 7.80
CA ARG A 107 -15.00 -10.23 8.81
C ARG A 107 -16.42 -10.43 8.33
N VAL A 108 -16.85 -9.60 7.39
CA VAL A 108 -18.22 -9.69 6.94
C VAL A 108 -18.37 -10.93 6.09
N ASP A 109 -19.43 -11.69 6.35
CA ASP A 109 -19.77 -12.84 5.56
C ASP A 109 -20.24 -12.39 4.17
N MET A 110 -19.27 -12.26 3.26
CA MET A 110 -19.51 -12.01 1.85
C MET A 110 -19.90 -13.30 1.10
N GLU A 111 -20.00 -14.44 1.79
CA GLU A 111 -20.27 -15.75 1.20
C GLU A 111 -21.79 -15.99 1.09
N SER A 112 -22.59 -15.41 1.99
CA SER A 112 -24.06 -15.50 1.97
C SER A 112 -24.74 -14.26 1.37
N GLN A 113 -25.88 -14.47 0.70
CA GLN A 113 -26.69 -13.38 0.15
C GLN A 113 -27.18 -12.42 1.25
N THR A 114 -27.50 -12.95 2.43
CA THR A 114 -27.89 -12.14 3.60
C THR A 114 -26.78 -11.20 4.04
N GLY A 115 -25.52 -11.68 4.11
CA GLY A 115 -24.39 -10.84 4.49
C GLY A 115 -24.05 -9.79 3.42
N ARG A 116 -24.11 -10.14 2.13
CA ARG A 116 -23.98 -9.17 1.03
C ARG A 116 -25.07 -8.10 1.07
N ASN A 117 -26.34 -8.50 1.20
CA ASN A 117 -27.46 -7.57 1.30
C ASN A 117 -27.41 -6.71 2.57
N PHE A 118 -26.82 -7.21 3.66
CA PHE A 118 -26.61 -6.41 4.87
C PHE A 118 -25.59 -5.29 4.63
N MET A 119 -24.47 -5.58 3.96
CA MET A 119 -23.46 -4.58 3.63
C MET A 119 -23.88 -3.63 2.52
N ASN A 120 -24.66 -4.14 1.58
CA ASN A 120 -25.15 -3.39 0.44
C ASN A 120 -26.60 -3.80 0.11
N PRO A 121 -27.60 -3.17 0.76
CA PRO A 121 -29.01 -3.48 0.53
C PRO A 121 -29.46 -3.27 -0.93
N ARG A 122 -28.71 -2.43 -1.68
CA ARG A 122 -29.00 -2.09 -3.08
C ARG A 122 -28.70 -3.21 -4.07
N LEU A 123 -28.03 -4.28 -3.66
CA LEU A 123 -27.89 -5.48 -4.49
C LEU A 123 -29.25 -6.10 -4.86
N SER A 124 -30.30 -5.75 -4.12
CA SER A 124 -31.68 -6.17 -4.39
C SER A 124 -32.49 -5.17 -5.24
N ASP A 125 -31.92 -4.01 -5.57
CA ASP A 125 -32.58 -3.02 -6.42
C ASP A 125 -32.77 -3.58 -7.85
N PRO A 126 -33.86 -3.23 -8.54
CA PRO A 126 -34.05 -3.65 -9.91
C PRO A 126 -32.97 -3.04 -10.81
N LYS A 127 -32.40 -3.87 -11.71
CA LYS A 127 -31.49 -3.41 -12.77
C LYS A 127 -32.25 -2.58 -13.80
N LEU A 128 -32.12 -1.26 -13.73
CA LEU A 128 -32.77 -0.33 -14.65
C LEU A 128 -31.80 0.10 -15.76
N PRO A 129 -32.24 0.15 -17.03
CA PRO A 129 -31.38 0.54 -18.14
C PRO A 129 -31.27 2.08 -18.28
N LEU A 130 -31.21 2.80 -17.15
CA LEU A 130 -31.04 4.25 -17.09
C LEU A 130 -30.46 4.67 -15.73
N ALA A 131 -29.55 5.64 -15.75
CA ALA A 131 -29.06 6.26 -14.52
C ALA A 131 -30.12 7.14 -13.89
N GLN A 132 -30.08 7.29 -12.57
CA GLN A 132 -30.97 8.14 -11.81
C GLN A 132 -30.21 9.32 -11.22
N LYS A 133 -30.72 10.54 -11.45
CA LYS A 133 -30.23 11.70 -10.72
C LYS A 133 -30.60 11.57 -9.26
N LEU A 134 -29.67 11.90 -8.37
CA LEU A 134 -29.95 11.93 -6.94
C LEU A 134 -30.76 13.18 -6.63
N ASP A 135 -32.00 12.97 -6.19
CA ASP A 135 -32.79 14.03 -5.56
C ASP A 135 -32.46 14.02 -4.06
N LEU A 136 -31.41 14.75 -3.72
CA LEU A 136 -31.07 15.08 -2.35
C LEU A 136 -32.01 16.22 -1.94
N GLY A 137 -33.24 15.89 -1.54
CA GLY A 137 -34.27 16.88 -1.20
C GLY A 137 -33.79 17.93 -0.17
N PRO A 138 -34.57 19.00 0.11
CA PRO A 138 -34.12 20.15 0.92
C PRO A 138 -33.63 19.81 2.35
N ASP A 139 -33.98 18.65 2.89
CA ASP A 139 -33.50 18.11 4.17
C ASP A 139 -32.21 17.25 4.05
N SER A 140 -31.49 17.32 2.93
CA SER A 140 -30.28 16.54 2.66
C SER A 140 -29.03 17.06 3.38
N GLU A 141 -29.10 18.22 4.03
CA GLU A 141 -28.04 18.65 4.95
C GLU A 141 -28.13 17.86 6.26
N LEU A 142 -27.46 16.71 6.28
CA LEU A 142 -26.98 16.11 7.52
C LEU A 142 -25.59 15.53 7.24
N GLY A 143 -24.55 16.28 7.58
CA GLY A 143 -23.16 15.82 7.50
C GLY A 143 -22.74 15.25 8.84
N CYS A 144 -22.04 14.11 8.85
CA CYS A 144 -21.28 13.66 10.00
C CYS A 144 -20.02 12.91 9.58
N TYR A 145 -18.89 13.41 10.09
CA TYR A 145 -17.60 12.77 10.08
C TYR A 145 -17.43 12.04 11.43
N GLY A 146 -17.47 10.70 11.41
CA GLY A 146 -17.47 9.86 12.61
C GLY A 146 -18.69 8.94 12.72
N ILE A 147 -18.96 8.39 13.92
CA ILE A 147 -20.02 7.40 14.19
C ILE A 147 -21.42 8.04 14.09
N GLN A 148 -21.92 8.15 12.85
CA GLN A 148 -23.24 8.68 12.39
C GLN A 148 -23.48 10.18 12.65
N CYS A 149 -24.15 10.95 11.80
CA CYS A 149 -25.28 10.78 10.88
C CYS A 149 -25.17 11.53 9.52
N SER A 150 -25.45 10.81 8.43
CA SER A 150 -26.02 11.35 7.17
C SER A 150 -27.20 10.44 6.80
N LYS A 151 -28.31 11.00 6.25
CA LYS A 151 -29.39 10.17 5.65
C LYS A 151 -28.93 9.44 4.39
N VAL A 152 -27.83 9.89 3.79
CA VAL A 152 -27.18 9.29 2.62
C VAL A 152 -25.83 8.75 3.05
N THR A 153 -25.79 7.46 3.39
CA THR A 153 -24.53 6.74 3.61
C THR A 153 -23.73 6.73 2.31
N LEU A 154 -22.43 7.04 2.39
CA LEU A 154 -21.54 6.87 1.25
C LEU A 154 -21.69 5.44 0.70
N PRO A 155 -21.90 5.28 -0.61
CA PRO A 155 -21.95 3.95 -1.19
C PRO A 155 -20.61 3.24 -0.98
N VAL A 156 -20.63 2.16 -0.21
CA VAL A 156 -19.48 1.28 -0.04
C VAL A 156 -19.60 0.10 -0.98
N GLN A 157 -18.52 -0.23 -1.69
CA GLN A 157 -18.43 -1.41 -2.55
C GLN A 157 -17.79 -2.56 -1.78
N SER A 158 -18.38 -2.93 -0.65
CA SER A 158 -17.81 -3.89 0.29
C SER A 158 -17.46 -5.24 -0.35
N GLU A 159 -18.24 -5.66 -1.36
CA GLU A 159 -18.00 -6.90 -2.12
C GLU A 159 -16.68 -6.86 -2.88
N ARG A 160 -16.31 -5.69 -3.43
CA ARG A 160 -15.06 -5.50 -4.17
C ARG A 160 -13.92 -5.21 -3.20
N ALA A 161 -14.16 -4.33 -2.23
CA ALA A 161 -13.18 -3.88 -1.24
C ALA A 161 -12.64 -5.04 -0.37
N SER A 162 -13.45 -6.08 -0.12
CA SER A 162 -13.01 -7.27 0.63
C SER A 162 -11.79 -7.98 0.02
N SER A 163 -11.60 -7.82 -1.31
CA SER A 163 -10.48 -8.40 -2.04
C SER A 163 -9.21 -7.55 -1.98
N PHE A 164 -9.24 -6.45 -1.23
CA PHE A 164 -8.11 -5.54 -0.97
C PHE A 164 -7.81 -5.41 0.54
N LEU A 165 -8.25 -6.40 1.32
CA LEU A 165 -7.97 -6.50 2.74
C LEU A 165 -6.79 -7.46 2.93
N TYR A 166 -5.61 -6.89 3.10
CA TYR A 166 -4.36 -7.63 3.24
C TYR A 166 -4.03 -7.90 4.70
N THR A 167 -3.04 -8.74 4.93
CA THR A 167 -2.34 -8.75 6.22
C THR A 167 -1.57 -7.44 6.40
N GLY A 168 -1.33 -7.09 7.67
CA GLY A 168 -0.79 -5.77 7.99
C GLY A 168 0.74 -5.71 7.88
N GLY A 169 1.23 -4.51 7.52
CA GLY A 169 2.66 -4.18 7.51
C GLY A 169 3.25 -4.01 8.90
N LEU A 170 4.58 -3.86 8.96
CA LEU A 170 5.34 -3.62 10.18
C LEU A 170 6.23 -2.38 10.05
N VAL A 171 6.45 -1.72 11.18
CA VAL A 171 7.53 -0.75 11.33
C VAL A 171 8.76 -1.48 11.86
N ALA A 172 9.89 -1.18 11.27
CA ALA A 172 11.19 -1.57 11.78
C ALA A 172 11.99 -0.31 12.13
N ALA A 173 12.78 -0.40 13.20
CA ALA A 173 13.56 0.71 13.73
C ALA A 173 15.01 0.29 13.90
N HIS A 174 15.94 1.15 13.49
CA HIS A 174 17.35 0.99 13.81
C HIS A 174 17.61 1.63 15.17
N VAL A 175 18.02 0.79 16.12
CA VAL A 175 18.21 1.18 17.52
C VAL A 175 19.35 0.38 18.12
N GLU A 176 20.12 1.00 19.02
CA GLU A 176 21.17 0.31 19.76
C GLU A 176 20.61 -0.70 20.76
N SER A 177 19.40 -0.44 21.29
CA SER A 177 18.75 -1.35 22.23
C SER A 177 17.23 -1.37 22.09
N ARG A 178 16.61 -2.47 22.55
CA ARG A 178 15.15 -2.72 22.45
C ARG A 178 14.38 -2.09 23.62
N ASN A 179 14.69 -0.85 23.97
CA ASN A 179 13.95 -0.11 24.98
C ASN A 179 13.03 0.94 24.33
N ARG A 180 12.10 1.50 25.11
CA ARG A 180 11.07 2.41 24.59
C ARG A 180 11.69 3.71 24.07
N GLU A 181 12.66 4.24 24.80
CA GLU A 181 13.31 5.52 24.54
C GLU A 181 14.05 5.48 23.20
N GLU A 182 14.82 4.42 22.96
CA GLU A 182 15.53 4.22 21.68
C GLU A 182 14.56 4.06 20.51
N ILE A 183 13.50 3.24 20.66
CA ILE A 183 12.50 3.06 19.60
C ILE A 183 11.78 4.38 19.29
N TRP A 184 11.45 5.16 20.31
CA TRP A 184 10.84 6.48 20.13
C TRP A 184 11.82 7.46 19.47
N GLY A 185 13.08 7.41 19.85
CA GLY A 185 14.16 8.16 19.22
C GLY A 185 14.23 7.89 17.72
N ALA A 186 14.28 6.62 17.31
CA ALA A 186 14.31 6.22 15.90
C ALA A 186 13.06 6.69 15.12
N LEU A 187 11.86 6.55 15.71
CA LEU A 187 10.63 7.06 15.09
C LEU A 187 10.68 8.59 14.89
N ASN A 188 11.22 9.32 15.86
CA ASN A 188 11.32 10.77 15.82
C ASN A 188 12.41 11.25 14.84
N SER A 189 13.56 10.56 14.77
CA SER A 189 14.63 10.83 13.80
C SER A 189 14.30 10.30 12.40
N ARG A 190 13.25 9.48 12.27
CA ARG A 190 12.83 8.77 11.06
C ARG A 190 13.82 7.71 10.60
N GLU A 191 14.69 7.23 11.49
CA GLU A 191 15.58 6.09 11.23
C GLU A 191 14.82 4.75 11.35
N VAL A 192 13.77 4.66 10.55
CA VAL A 192 12.80 3.57 10.50
C VAL A 192 12.51 3.22 9.06
N TYR A 193 11.94 2.04 8.84
CA TYR A 193 11.46 1.62 7.54
C TYR A 193 10.16 0.82 7.65
N ALA A 194 9.43 0.79 6.54
CA ALA A 194 8.20 0.03 6.42
C ALA A 194 8.48 -1.35 5.84
N THR A 195 7.76 -2.37 6.30
CA THR A 195 7.62 -3.64 5.58
C THR A 195 6.16 -3.91 5.29
N SER A 196 5.89 -4.65 4.22
CA SER A 196 4.54 -5.06 3.81
C SER A 196 3.91 -6.10 4.74
N GLY A 197 4.68 -6.68 5.66
CA GLY A 197 4.20 -7.59 6.70
C GLY A 197 5.28 -8.55 7.16
N GLU A 198 6.07 -9.03 6.20
CA GLU A 198 7.21 -9.87 6.47
C GLU A 198 8.35 -9.09 7.13
N ARG A 199 9.13 -9.78 7.97
CA ARG A 199 10.26 -9.20 8.71
C ARG A 199 11.53 -9.15 7.84
N ILE A 200 11.43 -8.46 6.71
CA ILE A 200 12.56 -8.10 5.84
C ILE A 200 13.43 -7.08 6.59
N LEU A 201 14.74 -7.20 6.49
CA LEU A 201 15.69 -6.25 7.07
C LEU A 201 16.27 -5.36 5.97
N LEU A 202 16.39 -4.06 6.23
CA LEU A 202 16.81 -3.07 5.24
C LEU A 202 17.68 -1.98 5.87
N TRP A 203 18.81 -1.68 5.23
CA TRP A 203 19.69 -0.56 5.51
C TRP A 203 19.89 0.27 4.25
N PHE A 204 19.92 1.59 4.40
CA PHE A 204 20.11 2.54 3.32
C PHE A 204 20.81 3.76 3.86
N ASP A 205 22.04 3.97 3.40
CA ASP A 205 22.95 4.97 3.94
C ASP A 205 23.65 5.71 2.80
N LEU A 206 23.82 7.03 2.95
CA LEU A 206 24.79 7.80 2.16
C LEU A 206 26.16 7.64 2.82
N VAL A 207 27.16 7.24 2.03
CA VAL A 207 28.46 6.76 2.55
C VAL A 207 29.66 7.65 2.22
N ASN A 208 29.46 8.74 1.48
CA ASN A 208 30.53 9.67 1.09
C ASN A 208 30.29 11.10 1.61
N HIS A 209 29.68 11.24 2.78
CA HIS A 209 29.45 12.57 3.35
C HIS A 209 30.80 13.28 3.61
N PRO A 210 30.92 14.62 3.43
CA PRO A 210 32.20 15.33 3.49
C PRO A 210 32.95 15.25 4.83
N ASP A 211 32.25 15.04 5.93
CA ASP A 211 32.87 14.85 7.26
C ASP A 211 33.37 13.41 7.52
N GLY A 212 33.20 12.51 6.54
CA GLY A 212 33.57 11.10 6.61
C GLY A 212 32.55 10.21 7.34
N SER A 213 31.43 10.76 7.80
CA SER A 213 30.34 10.00 8.42
C SER A 213 29.43 9.34 7.37
N THR A 214 28.57 8.44 7.86
CA THR A 214 27.46 7.88 7.08
C THR A 214 26.18 8.59 7.50
N VAL A 215 25.30 8.89 6.53
CA VAL A 215 24.01 9.52 6.77
C VAL A 215 22.92 8.48 6.56
N PRO A 216 22.17 8.09 7.60
CA PRO A 216 21.20 7.01 7.52
C PRO A 216 19.87 7.46 6.89
N MET A 217 19.02 6.49 6.55
CA MET A 217 17.65 6.72 6.13
C MET A 217 16.87 7.62 7.11
N GLY A 218 16.01 8.50 6.60
CA GLY A 218 15.22 9.46 7.39
C GLY A 218 15.92 10.79 7.67
N ALA A 219 17.23 10.89 7.40
CA ALA A 219 18.01 12.09 7.61
C ALA A 219 17.88 13.11 6.46
N GLU A 220 18.22 14.35 6.79
CA GLU A 220 18.33 15.47 5.86
C GLU A 220 19.80 15.92 5.85
N THR A 221 20.38 16.13 4.67
CA THR A 221 21.80 16.48 4.51
C THR A 221 22.04 17.37 3.29
N GLU A 222 23.23 17.97 3.23
CA GLU A 222 23.70 18.76 2.11
C GLU A 222 24.95 18.13 1.49
N MET A 223 25.02 18.13 0.16
CA MET A 223 26.13 17.59 -0.61
C MET A 223 26.57 18.57 -1.70
N SER A 224 27.88 18.67 -1.94
CA SER A 224 28.46 19.45 -3.06
C SER A 224 28.92 18.58 -4.23
N SER A 225 29.08 17.28 -4.00
CA SER A 225 29.45 16.27 -4.99
C SER A 225 28.37 15.19 -5.11
N SER A 226 28.45 14.35 -6.14
CA SER A 226 27.50 13.27 -6.34
C SER A 226 27.40 12.35 -5.12
N PRO A 227 26.20 12.14 -4.55
CA PRO A 227 26.01 11.28 -3.39
C PRO A 227 26.17 9.81 -3.79
N LYS A 228 26.96 9.09 -2.99
CA LYS A 228 27.15 7.65 -3.06
C LYS A 228 26.35 7.01 -1.94
N PHE A 229 25.53 6.04 -2.30
CA PHE A 229 24.71 5.29 -1.36
C PHE A 229 25.10 3.83 -1.32
N GLN A 230 24.87 3.20 -0.18
CA GLN A 230 24.93 1.77 0.03
C GLN A 230 23.56 1.28 0.53
N VAL A 231 23.10 0.16 -0.02
CA VAL A 231 21.88 -0.53 0.41
C VAL A 231 22.27 -1.94 0.81
N LYS A 232 21.75 -2.40 1.94
CA LYS A 232 21.81 -3.81 2.35
C LYS A 232 20.41 -4.28 2.67
N ALA A 233 20.04 -5.46 2.20
CA ALA A 233 18.74 -6.06 2.49
C ALA A 233 18.86 -7.56 2.75
N LEU A 234 18.16 -8.06 3.77
CA LEU A 234 18.02 -9.49 4.06
C LEU A 234 16.54 -9.84 4.04
N GLY A 235 16.17 -10.88 3.28
CA GLY A 235 14.78 -11.34 3.27
C GLY A 235 14.33 -11.87 4.63
N ALA A 236 13.02 -11.97 4.79
CA ALA A 236 12.39 -12.53 5.97
C ALA A 236 12.78 -13.99 6.17
N GLN A 237 12.78 -14.42 7.43
CA GLN A 237 12.95 -15.83 7.77
C GLN A 237 11.73 -16.63 7.30
N LYS A 238 11.98 -17.77 6.66
CA LYS A 238 10.93 -18.71 6.29
C LYS A 238 10.23 -19.17 7.58
N GLN A 239 8.91 -19.27 7.54
CA GLN A 239 8.14 -19.64 8.71
C GLN A 239 7.88 -21.15 8.73
N LEU A 240 8.18 -21.77 9.87
CA LEU A 240 7.80 -23.14 10.17
C LEU A 240 6.32 -23.18 10.62
N PRO A 241 5.60 -24.29 10.38
CA PRO A 241 4.26 -24.48 10.89
C PRO A 241 4.21 -24.38 12.42
N GLY A 242 3.05 -23.98 12.96
CA GLY A 242 2.83 -23.99 14.39
C GLY A 242 3.57 -22.91 15.18
N CYS A 243 3.82 -23.20 16.47
CA CYS A 243 4.60 -22.37 17.39
C CYS A 243 5.92 -23.05 17.78
N SER A 244 6.92 -22.28 18.21
CA SER A 244 8.22 -22.83 18.59
C SER A 244 8.12 -23.74 19.84
N PRO A 245 9.08 -24.65 20.07
CA PRO A 245 9.11 -25.45 21.31
C PRO A 245 9.08 -24.57 22.57
N ILE A 246 9.81 -23.45 22.55
CA ILE A 246 9.86 -22.48 23.66
C ILE A 246 8.46 -21.88 23.91
N ASP A 247 7.72 -21.51 22.87
CA ASP A 247 6.36 -20.99 23.03
C ASP A 247 5.42 -22.03 23.65
N ASN A 248 5.53 -23.30 23.21
CA ASN A 248 4.71 -24.39 23.71
C ASN A 248 5.02 -24.76 25.17
N GLU A 249 6.26 -24.59 25.62
CA GLU A 249 6.66 -24.82 27.01
C GLU A 249 6.21 -23.67 27.93
N ASN A 250 6.24 -22.43 27.45
CA ASN A 250 5.96 -21.25 28.26
C ASN A 250 4.49 -20.80 28.24
N LEU A 251 3.71 -21.16 27.21
CA LEU A 251 2.33 -20.73 27.04
C LEU A 251 1.38 -21.92 26.92
N SER A 252 0.24 -21.84 27.63
CA SER A 252 -0.81 -22.86 27.47
C SER A 252 -1.38 -22.87 26.05
N SER A 253 -1.83 -24.04 25.59
CA SER A 253 -2.48 -24.21 24.29
C SER A 253 -3.68 -23.27 24.10
N LYS A 254 -4.45 -22.99 25.16
CA LYS A 254 -5.57 -22.02 25.12
C LYS A 254 -5.11 -20.59 24.83
N VAL A 255 -3.94 -20.20 25.35
CA VAL A 255 -3.36 -18.87 25.09
C VAL A 255 -2.84 -18.78 23.65
N LEU A 256 -2.11 -19.79 23.19
CA LEU A 256 -1.62 -19.86 21.81
C LEU A 256 -2.78 -19.86 20.81
N GLU A 257 -3.83 -20.64 21.07
CA GLU A 257 -5.03 -20.68 20.24
C GLU A 257 -5.74 -19.32 20.20
N ARG A 258 -5.77 -18.58 21.32
CA ARG A 258 -6.36 -17.25 21.36
C ARG A 258 -5.53 -16.23 20.58
N LEU A 259 -4.21 -16.21 20.77
CA LEU A 259 -3.32 -15.17 20.25
C LEU A 259 -2.97 -15.35 18.77
N CYS A 260 -2.75 -16.58 18.32
CA CYS A 260 -2.29 -16.84 16.97
C CYS A 260 -2.95 -18.08 16.33
N ARG A 261 -3.98 -18.65 16.96
CA ARG A 261 -4.63 -19.90 16.50
C ARG A 261 -3.64 -21.04 16.31
N GLY A 262 -2.62 -21.10 17.18
CA GLY A 262 -1.53 -22.07 17.09
C GLY A 262 -0.50 -21.78 15.99
N GLU A 263 -0.56 -20.65 15.28
CA GLU A 263 0.39 -20.27 14.23
C GLU A 263 1.21 -19.05 14.66
N CYS A 264 2.16 -19.25 15.58
CA CYS A 264 3.04 -18.19 16.06
C CYS A 264 4.05 -17.75 14.98
N PHE A 265 4.73 -16.64 15.22
CA PHE A 265 5.97 -16.34 14.52
C PHE A 265 7.00 -17.40 14.89
N ASN A 266 7.28 -18.32 13.97
CA ASN A 266 8.10 -19.50 14.17
C ASN A 266 9.15 -19.55 13.06
N PRO A 267 10.18 -18.70 13.13
CA PRO A 267 11.17 -18.57 12.07
C PRO A 267 12.08 -19.79 12.00
N SER A 268 12.46 -20.19 10.78
CA SER A 268 13.58 -21.10 10.54
C SER A 268 14.90 -20.33 10.44
N ASP A 269 16.00 -21.09 10.32
CA ASP A 269 17.34 -20.55 10.07
C ASP A 269 17.54 -20.12 8.60
N GLU A 270 16.60 -20.46 7.71
CA GLU A 270 16.63 -20.05 6.31
C GLU A 270 15.86 -18.75 6.09
N ARG A 271 16.43 -17.89 5.25
CA ARG A 271 15.79 -16.67 4.76
C ARG A 271 15.31 -16.86 3.34
N LYS A 272 14.26 -16.11 3.02
CA LYS A 272 13.85 -15.88 1.65
C LYS A 272 14.87 -14.98 0.96
N ASN A 273 15.07 -15.18 -0.33
CA ASN A 273 16.01 -14.36 -1.10
C ASN A 273 15.43 -12.97 -1.38
N ILE A 274 16.28 -11.95 -1.39
CA ILE A 274 15.95 -10.66 -2.02
C ILE A 274 16.12 -10.85 -3.52
N SER A 275 15.08 -10.57 -4.31
CA SER A 275 15.13 -10.69 -5.77
C SER A 275 15.81 -9.47 -6.40
N ARG A 276 15.46 -8.27 -5.92
CA ARG A 276 16.02 -7.01 -6.41
C ARG A 276 15.93 -5.87 -5.41
N ILE A 277 16.76 -4.86 -5.61
CA ILE A 277 16.70 -3.56 -4.95
C ILE A 277 16.33 -2.50 -5.97
N GLU A 278 15.27 -1.74 -5.69
CA GLU A 278 14.79 -0.66 -6.54
C GLU A 278 15.06 0.68 -5.85
N VAL A 279 15.64 1.62 -6.57
CA VAL A 279 15.93 2.97 -6.09
C VAL A 279 14.90 3.92 -6.66
N ILE A 280 14.29 4.72 -5.80
CA ILE A 280 13.32 5.73 -6.19
C ILE A 280 13.97 7.10 -6.00
N ARG A 281 13.82 7.96 -7.02
CA ARG A 281 14.35 9.31 -7.02
C ARG A 281 13.20 10.30 -7.22
N ILE A 282 13.06 11.26 -6.32
CA ILE A 282 12.02 12.29 -6.38
C ILE A 282 12.65 13.67 -6.34
N ARG A 283 12.21 14.55 -7.23
CA ARG A 283 12.61 15.96 -7.30
C ARG A 283 11.45 16.83 -6.82
N PRO A 284 11.47 17.41 -5.61
CA PRO A 284 10.41 18.32 -5.20
C PRO A 284 10.23 19.48 -6.20
N GLN A 285 9.00 19.98 -6.31
CA GLN A 285 8.68 21.13 -7.15
C GLN A 285 9.54 22.35 -6.76
N VAL A 286 9.90 23.15 -7.76
CA VAL A 286 10.61 24.42 -7.56
C VAL A 286 9.81 25.65 -8.01
N TYR A 287 8.65 25.45 -8.62
CA TYR A 287 7.66 26.49 -8.89
C TYR A 287 6.23 25.93 -8.90
N GLU A 288 5.24 26.81 -8.68
CA GLU A 288 3.83 26.45 -8.68
C GLU A 288 3.39 25.92 -10.05
N GLY A 289 2.74 24.75 -10.07
CA GLY A 289 2.23 24.13 -11.30
C GLY A 289 3.25 23.31 -12.09
N GLU A 290 4.49 23.14 -11.62
CA GLU A 290 5.46 22.20 -12.23
C GLU A 290 4.84 20.79 -12.32
N PRO A 291 4.81 20.14 -13.50
CA PRO A 291 4.16 18.84 -13.65
C PRO A 291 4.81 17.73 -12.80
N ILE A 292 4.07 17.21 -11.81
CA ILE A 292 4.54 16.20 -10.84
C ILE A 292 5.01 14.90 -11.48
N ASN A 293 4.39 14.46 -12.59
CA ASN A 293 4.70 13.14 -13.18
C ASN A 293 6.17 12.99 -13.59
N ALA A 294 6.80 14.06 -14.07
CA ALA A 294 8.21 14.04 -14.48
C ALA A 294 9.19 14.12 -13.29
N LEU A 295 8.68 14.36 -12.09
CA LEU A 295 9.46 14.56 -10.88
C LEU A 295 9.64 13.29 -10.05
N ILE A 296 8.89 12.23 -10.35
CA ILE A 296 8.90 10.95 -9.63
C ILE A 296 9.46 9.89 -10.57
N GLU A 297 10.63 9.32 -10.23
CA GLU A 297 11.23 8.19 -10.94
C GLU A 297 11.11 6.94 -10.05
N ASP A 298 10.08 6.12 -10.30
CA ASP A 298 9.84 4.83 -9.61
C ASP A 298 9.65 3.69 -10.62
N PRO A 299 10.66 2.81 -10.80
CA PRO A 299 12.03 2.92 -10.27
C PRO A 299 12.91 3.84 -11.10
N TRP A 300 13.86 4.52 -10.46
CA TRP A 300 14.97 5.20 -11.14
C TRP A 300 16.08 4.20 -11.52
N ARG A 301 16.40 3.26 -10.63
CA ARG A 301 17.35 2.17 -10.88
C ARG A 301 16.84 0.86 -10.28
N ILE A 302 17.22 -0.24 -10.91
CA ILE A 302 16.94 -1.60 -10.44
C ILE A 302 18.25 -2.37 -10.39
N PHE A 303 18.50 -3.07 -9.29
CA PHE A 303 19.64 -3.97 -9.11
C PHE A 303 19.11 -5.37 -8.83
N GLU A 304 19.35 -6.30 -9.74
CA GLU A 304 19.04 -7.71 -9.52
C GLU A 304 20.00 -8.30 -8.48
N CYS A 305 19.47 -9.15 -7.61
CA CYS A 305 20.19 -9.77 -6.51
C CYS A 305 20.33 -11.27 -6.75
N GLU A 306 21.56 -11.78 -6.65
CA GLU A 306 21.78 -13.23 -6.66
C GLU A 306 21.24 -13.86 -5.37
N PRO A 307 20.64 -15.08 -5.44
CA PRO A 307 20.16 -15.78 -4.26
C PRO A 307 21.24 -15.97 -3.19
N SER A 308 21.00 -15.46 -1.98
CA SER A 308 21.97 -15.45 -0.89
C SER A 308 21.28 -15.37 0.47
N GLN A 309 21.70 -16.25 1.40
CA GLN A 309 21.23 -16.23 2.78
C GLN A 309 21.81 -15.05 3.59
N GLU A 310 22.92 -14.47 3.13
CA GLU A 310 23.52 -13.25 3.71
C GLU A 310 22.85 -11.96 3.21
N GLY A 311 21.87 -12.09 2.31
CA GLY A 311 21.15 -10.97 1.72
C GLY A 311 21.82 -10.41 0.46
N CYS A 312 21.39 -9.21 0.09
CA CYS A 312 21.85 -8.47 -1.07
C CYS A 312 22.44 -7.12 -0.63
N GLN A 313 23.56 -6.73 -1.24
CA GLN A 313 24.21 -5.44 -0.99
C GLN A 313 24.56 -4.79 -2.32
N VAL A 314 24.18 -3.53 -2.48
CA VAL A 314 24.42 -2.75 -3.70
C VAL A 314 24.91 -1.35 -3.35
N GLU A 315 25.65 -0.75 -4.28
CA GLU A 315 26.09 0.64 -4.18
C GLU A 315 25.72 1.39 -5.46
N PHE A 316 25.37 2.66 -5.33
CA PHE A 316 25.06 3.50 -6.48
C PHE A 316 25.42 4.96 -6.23
N ILE A 317 25.56 5.71 -7.32
CA ILE A 317 25.90 7.12 -7.33
C ILE A 317 24.91 7.85 -8.25
N ASP A 318 24.41 9.01 -7.81
CA ASP A 318 23.68 9.93 -8.70
C ASP A 318 24.63 10.93 -9.36
N GLU A 319 25.14 10.58 -10.54
CA GLU A 319 26.00 11.44 -11.37
C GLU A 319 25.28 12.69 -11.87
N GLN A 320 23.95 12.71 -11.88
CA GLN A 320 23.14 13.87 -12.30
C GLN A 320 22.85 14.83 -11.14
N PHE A 321 23.35 14.52 -9.94
CA PHE A 321 23.22 15.39 -8.77
C PHE A 321 24.10 16.63 -8.89
N GLU A 322 25.32 16.49 -9.44
CA GLU A 322 26.23 17.62 -9.64
C GLU A 322 25.64 18.62 -10.65
N GLY A 323 25.58 19.89 -10.24
CA GLY A 323 24.93 20.94 -11.03
C GLY A 323 23.40 20.94 -10.93
N SER A 324 22.80 20.06 -10.13
CA SER A 324 21.39 20.17 -9.74
C SER A 324 21.20 21.41 -8.85
N SER A 325 20.30 22.31 -9.21
CA SER A 325 19.91 23.43 -8.34
C SER A 325 18.80 23.06 -7.35
N ARG A 326 18.47 21.77 -7.24
CA ARG A 326 17.34 21.28 -6.44
C ARG A 326 17.75 20.17 -5.48
N GLU A 327 17.02 20.12 -4.37
CA GLU A 327 16.99 18.98 -3.49
C GLU A 327 16.48 17.74 -4.24
N ILE A 328 17.04 16.58 -3.89
CA ILE A 328 16.60 15.29 -4.40
C ILE A 328 16.34 14.37 -3.20
N VAL A 329 15.21 13.68 -3.26
CA VAL A 329 14.77 12.72 -2.25
C VAL A 329 15.01 11.32 -2.79
N TYR A 330 15.73 10.51 -2.03
CA TYR A 330 16.03 9.12 -2.38
C TYR A 330 15.42 8.21 -1.33
N TYR A 331 14.75 7.15 -1.76
CA TYR A 331 14.48 6.00 -0.90
C TYR A 331 14.60 4.72 -1.72
N VAL A 332 14.73 3.60 -1.03
CA VAL A 332 14.89 2.31 -1.69
C VAL A 332 13.79 1.35 -1.28
N ARG A 333 13.49 0.45 -2.20
CA ARG A 333 12.56 -0.65 -2.02
C ARG A 333 13.33 -1.96 -2.20
N ALA A 334 13.40 -2.78 -1.16
CA ALA A 334 13.92 -4.14 -1.25
C ALA A 334 12.77 -5.09 -1.55
N VAL A 335 12.86 -5.81 -2.67
CA VAL A 335 11.82 -6.73 -3.14
C VAL A 335 12.29 -8.16 -2.91
N GLN A 336 11.47 -8.95 -2.24
CA GLN A 336 11.75 -10.33 -1.92
C GLN A 336 11.25 -11.28 -3.02
N GLU A 337 11.78 -12.50 -3.07
CA GLU A 337 11.25 -13.56 -3.92
C GLU A 337 9.74 -13.78 -3.69
N PRO A 338 8.97 -14.15 -4.73
CA PRO A 338 7.52 -14.25 -4.63
C PRO A 338 7.06 -15.29 -3.60
N THR A 339 6.09 -14.93 -2.77
CA THR A 339 5.37 -15.86 -1.89
C THR A 339 3.87 -15.63 -1.90
N GLU A 340 3.12 -16.64 -1.46
CA GLU A 340 1.67 -16.53 -1.33
C GLU A 340 1.31 -15.48 -0.28
N ALA A 341 0.35 -14.60 -0.61
CA ALA A 341 -0.28 -13.69 0.34
C ALA A 341 -1.80 -13.60 0.15
N ILE A 342 -2.50 -13.36 1.26
CA ILE A 342 -3.94 -13.20 1.32
C ILE A 342 -4.34 -12.03 0.42
N ASN A 343 -5.29 -12.27 -0.48
CA ASN A 343 -5.85 -11.27 -1.38
C ASN A 343 -4.85 -10.66 -2.38
N ALA A 344 -3.64 -11.20 -2.55
CA ALA A 344 -2.58 -10.61 -3.39
C ALA A 344 -3.01 -10.29 -4.84
N SER A 345 -3.90 -11.09 -5.43
CA SER A 345 -4.40 -10.82 -6.79
C SER A 345 -5.58 -9.85 -6.88
N GLY A 346 -5.96 -9.19 -5.78
CA GLY A 346 -7.05 -8.20 -5.77
C GLY A 346 -8.36 -8.80 -6.30
N LEU A 347 -8.94 -8.18 -7.32
CA LEU A 347 -10.15 -8.64 -8.01
C LEU A 347 -9.93 -9.84 -8.95
N ASP A 348 -8.69 -10.26 -9.18
CA ASP A 348 -8.30 -11.43 -9.99
C ASP A 348 -9.06 -11.53 -11.29
N CYS A 349 -8.77 -10.54 -12.13
CA CYS A 349 -9.49 -10.38 -13.35
C CYS A 349 -9.01 -11.34 -14.44
N GLU A 350 -9.96 -12.05 -15.05
CA GLU A 350 -9.78 -12.72 -16.32
C GLU A 350 -9.60 -11.65 -17.41
N LEU A 351 -8.47 -11.70 -18.12
CA LEU A 351 -8.13 -10.74 -19.17
C LEU A 351 -8.44 -11.31 -20.56
N ASP A 352 -8.90 -10.45 -21.47
CA ASP A 352 -8.97 -10.76 -22.89
C ASP A 352 -7.59 -10.68 -23.57
N GLN A 353 -7.55 -10.96 -24.89
CA GLN A 353 -6.33 -10.90 -25.71
C GLN A 353 -5.68 -9.50 -25.75
N ASN A 354 -6.42 -8.45 -25.40
CA ASN A 354 -5.95 -7.07 -25.35
C ASN A 354 -5.60 -6.61 -23.92
N GLY A 355 -5.59 -7.51 -22.94
CA GLY A 355 -5.34 -7.19 -21.53
C GLY A 355 -6.50 -6.47 -20.84
N ARG A 356 -7.71 -6.52 -21.40
CA ARG A 356 -8.90 -5.90 -20.77
C ARG A 356 -9.57 -6.88 -19.84
N CYS A 357 -9.94 -6.38 -18.67
CA CYS A 357 -10.70 -7.14 -17.70
C CYS A 357 -12.10 -7.50 -18.23
N ILE A 358 -12.39 -8.79 -18.35
CA ILE A 358 -13.70 -9.29 -18.81
C ILE A 358 -14.55 -9.83 -17.68
N LYS A 359 -13.94 -10.39 -16.62
CA LYS A 359 -14.63 -10.95 -15.47
C LYS A 359 -13.73 -10.91 -14.24
N VAL A 360 -14.26 -10.48 -13.11
CA VAL A 360 -13.54 -10.50 -11.82
C VAL A 360 -13.95 -11.71 -10.99
N ASN A 361 -13.06 -12.16 -10.12
CA ASN A 361 -13.30 -13.25 -9.18
C ASN A 361 -13.04 -12.74 -7.76
N LEU A 362 -14.12 -12.47 -7.01
CA LEU A 362 -14.04 -11.86 -5.68
C LEU A 362 -13.63 -12.89 -4.63
N CYS A 363 -12.84 -12.45 -3.65
CA CYS A 363 -12.58 -13.24 -2.45
C CYS A 363 -13.79 -13.26 -1.50
N GLY A 364 -14.15 -14.44 -1.02
CA GLY A 364 -15.39 -14.64 -0.25
C GLY A 364 -16.60 -14.95 -1.13
N ASP A 365 -16.45 -15.05 -2.45
CA ASP A 365 -17.49 -15.55 -3.34
C ASP A 365 -17.25 -17.03 -3.66
N SER A 366 -18.23 -17.89 -3.37
CA SER A 366 -18.14 -19.35 -3.65
C SER A 366 -18.02 -19.65 -5.14
N ASN A 367 -18.54 -18.77 -6.00
CA ASN A 367 -18.40 -18.86 -7.46
C ASN A 367 -17.21 -18.04 -8.00
N GLY A 368 -16.47 -17.35 -7.13
CA GLY A 368 -15.27 -16.56 -7.45
C GLY A 368 -14.01 -17.28 -6.95
N LYS A 369 -13.21 -16.62 -6.10
CA LYS A 369 -11.99 -17.21 -5.50
C LYS A 369 -12.26 -18.20 -4.37
N GLY A 370 -13.52 -18.44 -4.04
CA GLY A 370 -13.92 -19.24 -2.90
C GLY A 370 -13.86 -18.47 -1.58
N THR A 371 -14.06 -19.22 -0.50
CA THR A 371 -14.31 -18.70 0.86
C THR A 371 -13.11 -18.80 1.78
N GLY A 372 -12.02 -19.44 1.33
CA GLY A 372 -10.78 -19.64 2.06
C GLY A 372 -9.91 -18.38 2.20
N ASP A 373 -8.60 -18.57 2.17
CA ASP A 373 -7.63 -17.49 2.39
C ASP A 373 -7.33 -16.65 1.13
N CYS A 374 -7.81 -17.08 -0.05
CA CYS A 374 -7.68 -16.36 -1.32
C CYS A 374 -6.23 -15.97 -1.63
N LEU A 375 -5.32 -16.93 -1.47
CA LEU A 375 -3.90 -16.74 -1.66
C LEU A 375 -3.54 -16.54 -3.13
N SER A 376 -2.58 -15.65 -3.38
CA SER A 376 -1.91 -15.53 -4.68
C SER A 376 -0.46 -15.09 -4.47
N LEU A 377 0.40 -15.31 -5.45
CA LEU A 377 1.81 -14.90 -5.36
C LEU A 377 1.93 -13.38 -5.39
N THR A 378 2.74 -12.83 -4.50
CA THR A 378 3.18 -11.44 -4.49
C THR A 378 4.64 -11.35 -4.10
N GLU A 379 5.25 -10.23 -4.43
CA GLU A 379 6.62 -9.90 -4.06
C GLU A 379 6.62 -8.93 -2.88
N GLU A 380 6.60 -9.50 -1.68
CA GLU A 380 6.72 -8.77 -0.42
C GLU A 380 7.96 -7.87 -0.42
N ARG A 381 7.86 -6.72 0.26
CA ARG A 381 8.85 -5.66 0.11
C ARG A 381 9.00 -4.80 1.36
N ALA A 382 10.18 -4.21 1.51
CA ALA A 382 10.47 -3.18 2.50
C ALA A 382 10.80 -1.86 1.81
N TRP A 383 10.43 -0.74 2.44
CA TRP A 383 10.71 0.62 1.97
C TRP A 383 11.48 1.39 3.03
N SER A 384 12.68 1.84 2.69
CA SER A 384 13.46 2.70 3.59
C SER A 384 12.73 4.03 3.81
N SER A 385 12.96 4.67 4.96
CA SER A 385 12.68 6.11 5.01
C SER A 385 13.53 6.87 3.98
N PRO A 386 13.06 8.02 3.47
CA PRO A 386 13.83 8.78 2.51
C PRO A 386 15.04 9.49 3.12
N ILE A 387 16.11 9.64 2.33
CA ILE A 387 17.20 10.58 2.59
C ILE A 387 16.96 11.81 1.72
N PHE A 388 16.93 12.99 2.34
CA PHE A 388 16.73 14.27 1.66
C PHE A 388 18.09 14.93 1.44
N VAL A 389 18.51 15.06 0.18
CA VAL A 389 19.84 15.58 -0.17
C VAL A 389 19.69 16.90 -0.91
N LYS A 390 20.13 17.99 -0.28
CA LYS A 390 20.16 19.31 -0.90
C LYS A 390 21.53 19.56 -1.52
N PHE A 391 21.55 20.10 -2.74
CA PHE A 391 22.79 20.54 -3.36
C PHE A 391 23.27 21.85 -2.73
N ASN A 392 24.53 21.90 -2.28
CA ASN A 392 25.17 23.11 -1.78
C ASN A 392 26.50 23.36 -2.53
N SER A 393 26.54 24.41 -3.35
CA SER A 393 27.73 24.80 -4.11
C SER A 393 28.80 25.51 -3.29
N SER A 394 28.52 25.85 -2.03
CA SER A 394 29.40 26.67 -1.18
C SER A 394 30.51 25.88 -0.49
N SER A 395 30.52 24.55 -0.66
CA SER A 395 31.50 23.63 -0.06
C SER A 395 32.61 23.21 -1.04
N LEU A 396 32.79 23.96 -2.14
CA LEU A 396 33.83 23.77 -3.14
C LEU A 396 35.07 24.63 -2.87
#